data_AF-A0A965RSP4-F1
#
_entry.id   AF-A0A965RSP4-F1
#
_cell.length_a   1.000
_cell.length_b   1.000
_cell.length_c   1.000
_cell.angle_alpha   90.00
_cell.angle_beta   90.00
_cell.angle_gamma   90.00
#
_symmetry.space_group_name_H-M   'P 1'
#
loop_
_entity.id
_entity.type
_entity.pdbx_description
1 polymer ?
#
loop_
_entity_poly.entity_id
_entity_poly.type
_entity_poly.pdbx_seq_one_letter_code
_entity_poly.pdbx_strand_id
1 'polypeptide(L)'
;MRKVKNLNNEKSIATALKLLAIFTLLVNYSLAQNSQPQKVVNVLKVEIIDIVERNHLTDLQLIIWHKKDTVNIHIDSVYNLFFELNFPGKYYAKVIKEGYDTLIMDWENPALPSELILEFYMPKKVLSRKEKRIAHKYSVNLPERNSYENGGFEKTRFVFNELCVIRYRYFNLEGMR
;
A
#
# COMPACT_ATOMS: atom_id res chain seq x y z
N MET A 1 70.14 -30.36 -26.08
CA MET A 1 70.14 -29.24 -25.10
C MET A 1 68.72 -28.70 -24.92
N ARG A 2 68.40 -28.27 -23.70
CA ARG A 2 67.07 -28.25 -23.07
C ARG A 2 66.09 -27.19 -23.65
N LYS A 3 64.83 -27.60 -23.93
CA LYS A 3 63.66 -26.71 -24.01
C LYS A 3 63.39 -26.14 -22.61
N VAL A 4 63.78 -24.89 -22.36
CA VAL A 4 63.50 -24.21 -21.08
C VAL A 4 62.21 -23.39 -21.20
N LYS A 5 61.16 -23.96 -20.60
CA LYS A 5 60.02 -23.32 -19.93
C LYS A 5 59.57 -21.93 -20.42
N ASN A 6 58.48 -21.93 -21.20
CA ASN A 6 57.53 -20.79 -21.27
C ASN A 6 56.33 -20.97 -20.30
N LEU A 7 56.46 -21.88 -19.34
CA LEU A 7 55.42 -22.27 -18.37
C LEU A 7 55.03 -21.16 -17.38
N ASN A 8 55.86 -20.13 -17.20
CA ASN A 8 55.56 -19.03 -16.29
C ASN A 8 54.58 -18.02 -16.91
N ASN A 9 54.58 -17.86 -18.24
CA ASN A 9 53.74 -16.90 -18.93
C ASN A 9 52.29 -17.41 -19.05
N GLU A 10 52.12 -18.70 -19.37
CA GLU A 10 50.80 -19.34 -19.47
C GLU A 10 50.07 -19.42 -18.12
N LYS A 11 50.81 -19.67 -17.02
CA LYS A 11 50.25 -19.62 -15.66
C LYS A 11 49.84 -18.21 -15.25
N SER A 12 50.58 -17.19 -15.67
CA SER A 12 50.26 -15.78 -15.41
C SER A 12 48.97 -15.38 -16.14
N ILE A 13 48.84 -15.73 -17.42
CA ILE A 13 47.65 -15.46 -18.24
C ILE A 13 46.42 -16.20 -17.70
N ALA A 14 46.56 -17.47 -17.32
CA ALA A 14 45.47 -18.23 -16.71
C ALA A 14 45.03 -17.65 -15.36
N THR A 15 45.96 -17.08 -14.59
CA THR A 15 45.65 -16.40 -13.31
C THR A 15 44.93 -15.08 -13.55
N ALA A 16 45.36 -14.29 -14.54
CA ALA A 16 44.70 -13.05 -14.94
C ALA A 16 43.27 -13.28 -15.45
N LEU A 17 43.04 -14.33 -16.24
CA LEU A 17 41.70 -14.70 -16.73
C LEU A 17 40.78 -15.15 -15.59
N LYS A 18 41.30 -15.89 -14.61
CA LYS A 18 40.52 -16.27 -13.41
C LYS A 18 40.14 -15.04 -12.57
N LEU A 19 41.06 -14.11 -12.38
CA LEU A 19 40.78 -12.86 -11.66
C LEU A 19 39.75 -12.00 -12.40
N LEU A 20 39.81 -11.94 -13.73
CA LEU A 20 38.83 -11.23 -14.55
C LEU A 20 37.43 -11.87 -14.47
N ALA A 21 37.35 -13.20 -14.45
CA ALA A 21 36.10 -13.94 -14.27
C ALA A 21 35.49 -13.70 -12.88
N ILE A 22 36.32 -13.68 -11.83
CA ILE A 22 35.87 -13.36 -10.46
C ILE A 22 35.40 -11.90 -10.36
N PHE A 23 36.13 -10.97 -10.98
CA PHE A 23 35.77 -9.56 -10.97
C PHE A 23 34.45 -9.30 -11.71
N THR A 24 34.25 -9.92 -12.88
CA THR A 24 32.98 -9.82 -13.62
C THR A 24 31.81 -10.45 -12.86
N LEU A 25 32.02 -11.58 -12.17
CA LEU A 25 31.03 -12.17 -11.26
C LEU A 25 30.67 -11.24 -10.10
N LEU A 26 31.67 -10.62 -9.45
CA LEU A 26 31.46 -9.69 -8.34
C LEU A 26 30.74 -8.41 -8.79
N VAL A 27 31.09 -7.87 -9.95
CA VAL A 27 30.42 -6.69 -10.54
C VAL A 27 28.97 -7.01 -10.90
N ASN A 28 28.72 -8.16 -11.54
CA ASN A 28 27.35 -8.59 -11.86
C ASN A 28 26.50 -8.88 -10.62
N TYR A 29 27.10 -9.47 -9.57
CA TYR A 29 26.43 -9.69 -8.28
C TYR A 29 26.10 -8.37 -7.58
N SER A 30 27.01 -7.41 -7.61
CA SER A 30 26.79 -6.06 -7.04
C SER A 30 25.72 -5.29 -7.82
N LEU A 31 25.69 -5.41 -9.15
CA LEU A 31 24.66 -4.82 -10.00
C LEU A 31 23.30 -5.48 -9.77
N ALA A 32 23.25 -6.80 -9.53
CA ALA A 32 22.02 -7.51 -9.21
C ALA A 32 21.47 -7.11 -7.82
N GLN A 33 22.33 -6.91 -6.83
CA GLN A 33 21.91 -6.44 -5.49
C GLN A 33 21.37 -5.00 -5.52
N ASN A 34 21.93 -4.11 -6.35
CA ASN A 34 21.43 -2.74 -6.54
C ASN A 34 20.18 -2.66 -7.44
N SER A 35 19.78 -3.75 -8.08
CA SER A 35 18.56 -3.84 -8.89
C SER A 35 17.33 -4.31 -8.10
N GLN A 36 17.42 -4.41 -6.76
CA GLN A 36 16.22 -4.55 -5.95
C GLN A 36 15.38 -3.28 -6.12
N PRO A 37 14.14 -3.38 -6.65
CA PRO A 37 13.26 -2.22 -6.69
C PRO A 37 13.14 -1.72 -5.25
N GLN A 38 13.45 -0.44 -5.02
CA GLN A 38 13.24 0.20 -3.72
C GLN A 38 11.85 -0.21 -3.23
N LYS A 39 11.80 -0.88 -2.08
CA LYS A 39 10.54 -1.24 -1.43
C LYS A 39 9.90 0.08 -0.98
N VAL A 40 9.01 0.64 -1.81
CA VAL A 40 8.23 1.81 -1.44
C VAL A 40 7.22 1.36 -0.40
N VAL A 41 7.44 1.77 0.84
CA VAL A 41 6.53 1.48 1.96
C VAL A 41 5.61 2.68 2.11
N ASN A 42 4.34 2.47 1.77
CA ASN A 42 3.28 3.43 2.08
C ASN A 42 2.55 2.97 3.33
N VAL A 43 2.07 3.91 4.14
CA VAL A 43 1.29 3.61 5.34
C VAL A 43 -0.19 3.83 5.02
N LEU A 44 -1.00 2.80 5.22
CA LEU A 44 -2.44 2.85 5.08
C LEU A 44 -3.10 2.85 6.46
N LYS A 45 -3.85 3.89 6.77
CA LYS A 45 -4.81 3.92 7.88
C LYS A 45 -6.19 3.57 7.36
N VAL A 46 -6.92 2.71 8.07
CA VAL A 46 -8.31 2.37 7.73
C VAL A 46 -9.26 2.83 8.84
N GLU A 47 -10.37 3.46 8.46
CA GLU A 47 -11.47 3.85 9.33
C GLU A 47 -12.76 3.23 8.79
N ILE A 48 -13.52 2.56 9.65
CA ILE A 48 -14.78 1.89 9.26
C ILE A 48 -15.88 2.41 10.18
N ILE A 49 -16.93 2.97 9.61
CA ILE A 49 -17.87 3.87 10.26
C ILE A 49 -19.30 3.46 9.88
N ASP A 50 -20.23 3.45 10.83
CA ASP A 50 -21.67 3.35 10.52
C ASP A 50 -22.12 4.67 9.86
N ILE A 51 -22.70 4.60 8.66
CA ILE A 51 -23.07 5.83 7.96
C ILE A 51 -24.16 6.63 8.68
N VAL A 52 -25.07 5.98 9.41
CA VAL A 52 -26.19 6.63 10.11
C VAL A 52 -25.76 7.14 11.48
N GLU A 53 -25.14 6.27 12.29
CA GLU A 53 -24.76 6.56 13.67
C GLU A 53 -23.44 7.34 13.78
N ARG A 54 -22.61 7.30 12.73
CA ARG A 54 -21.27 7.93 12.67
C ARG A 54 -20.32 7.47 13.78
N ASN A 55 -20.54 6.29 14.33
CA ASN A 55 -19.60 5.62 15.23
C ASN A 55 -18.70 4.68 14.43
N HIS A 56 -17.52 4.40 14.99
CA HIS A 56 -16.64 3.39 14.43
C HIS A 56 -17.21 1.99 14.68
N LEU A 57 -17.11 1.14 13.66
CA LEU A 57 -17.58 -0.24 13.73
C LEU A 57 -16.45 -1.18 14.16
N THR A 58 -16.79 -2.12 15.03
CA THR A 58 -15.96 -3.26 15.45
C THR A 58 -16.68 -4.58 15.13
N ASP A 59 -16.08 -5.72 15.46
CA ASP A 59 -16.57 -7.07 15.17
C ASP A 59 -16.93 -7.21 13.69
N LEU A 60 -15.89 -7.17 12.86
CA LEU A 60 -15.98 -7.21 11.40
C LEU A 60 -14.71 -7.77 10.78
N GLN A 61 -14.78 -8.17 9.52
CA GLN A 61 -13.65 -8.65 8.75
C GLN A 61 -13.21 -7.59 7.74
N LEU A 62 -11.91 -7.29 7.71
CA LEU A 62 -11.25 -6.47 6.71
C LEU A 62 -10.27 -7.33 5.90
N ILE A 63 -10.41 -7.28 4.59
CA ILE A 63 -9.50 -7.95 3.65
C ILE A 63 -8.90 -6.87 2.76
N ILE A 64 -7.58 -6.75 2.74
CA ILE A 64 -6.83 -5.87 1.84
C ILE A 64 -5.97 -6.74 0.95
N TRP A 65 -6.01 -6.54 -0.37
CA TRP A 65 -5.20 -7.34 -1.27
C TRP A 65 -4.63 -6.55 -2.45
N HIS A 66 -3.52 -7.07 -2.91
CA HIS A 66 -2.78 -6.70 -4.11
C HIS A 66 -2.35 -7.99 -4.80
N LYS A 67 -1.98 -7.95 -6.09
CA LYS A 67 -1.57 -9.15 -6.84
C LYS A 67 -0.41 -9.95 -6.22
N LYS A 68 0.35 -9.36 -5.28
CA LYS A 68 1.50 -9.98 -4.60
C LYS A 68 1.28 -10.22 -3.10
N ASP A 69 0.20 -9.70 -2.52
CA ASP A 69 0.03 -9.64 -1.07
C ASP A 69 -1.43 -9.63 -0.67
N THR A 70 -1.79 -10.24 0.44
CA THR A 70 -3.15 -10.25 0.96
C THR A 70 -3.13 -10.29 2.48
N VAL A 71 -3.84 -9.35 3.08
CA VAL A 71 -4.04 -9.21 4.51
C VAL A 71 -5.52 -9.49 4.79
N ASN A 72 -5.81 -10.37 5.75
CA ASN A 72 -7.15 -10.71 6.17
C ASN A 72 -7.21 -10.70 7.70
N ILE A 73 -7.96 -9.77 8.27
CA ILE A 73 -7.96 -9.47 9.70
C ILE A 73 -9.39 -9.32 10.21
N HIS A 74 -9.63 -9.86 11.40
CA HIS A 74 -10.83 -9.58 12.18
C HIS A 74 -10.57 -8.39 13.11
N ILE A 75 -11.48 -7.43 13.14
CA ILE A 75 -11.33 -6.14 13.85
C ILE A 75 -12.29 -6.12 15.03
N ASP A 76 -11.77 -6.35 16.22
CA ASP A 76 -12.54 -6.34 17.48
C ASP A 76 -12.52 -4.98 18.19
N SER A 77 -11.63 -4.07 17.78
CA SER A 77 -11.47 -2.75 18.38
C SER A 77 -11.15 -1.70 17.33
N VAL A 78 -11.44 -0.44 17.67
CA VAL A 78 -11.25 0.73 16.79
C VAL A 78 -9.83 1.27 16.77
N TYR A 79 -8.91 0.66 17.53
CA TYR A 79 -7.56 1.18 17.69
C TYR A 79 -6.63 0.73 16.56
N ASN A 80 -6.00 1.71 15.90
CA ASN A 80 -4.77 1.58 15.11
C ASN A 80 -4.79 0.53 13.98
N LEU A 81 -5.76 0.63 13.07
CA LEU A 81 -5.77 -0.12 11.81
C LEU A 81 -4.78 0.49 10.81
N PHE A 82 -3.49 0.27 11.06
CA PHE A 82 -2.39 0.69 10.18
C PHE A 82 -1.79 -0.51 9.45
N PHE A 83 -1.56 -0.34 8.15
CA PHE A 83 -1.00 -1.36 7.28
C PHE A 83 0.13 -0.79 6.44
N GLU A 84 1.17 -1.59 6.23
CA GLU A 84 2.23 -1.26 5.29
C GLU A 84 1.88 -1.79 3.90
N LEU A 85 1.80 -0.89 2.92
CA LEU A 85 1.64 -1.24 1.51
C LEU A 85 3.02 -1.23 0.85
N ASN A 86 3.54 -2.43 0.64
CA ASN A 86 4.93 -2.65 0.22
C ASN A 86 5.18 -2.55 -1.29
N PHE A 87 4.11 -2.47 -2.08
CA PHE A 87 4.18 -2.52 -3.54
C PHE A 87 3.37 -1.37 -4.12
N PRO A 88 3.87 -0.66 -5.15
CA PRO A 88 3.01 0.19 -5.97
C PRO A 88 2.09 -0.66 -6.84
N GLY A 89 0.96 -0.09 -7.22
CA GLY A 89 -0.01 -0.76 -8.10
C GLY A 89 -1.42 -0.75 -7.55
N LYS A 90 -2.28 -1.55 -8.18
CA LYS A 90 -3.70 -1.64 -7.84
C LYS A 90 -3.94 -2.49 -6.59
N TYR A 91 -4.49 -1.85 -5.56
CA TYR A 91 -4.95 -2.48 -4.33
C TYR A 91 -6.46 -2.51 -4.27
N TYR A 92 -6.95 -3.38 -3.40
CA TYR A 92 -8.36 -3.55 -3.12
C TYR A 92 -8.56 -3.75 -1.63
N ALA A 93 -9.72 -3.34 -1.14
CA ALA A 93 -10.15 -3.60 0.22
C ALA A 93 -11.62 -4.00 0.25
N LYS A 94 -11.95 -4.93 1.13
CA LYS A 94 -13.30 -5.45 1.36
C LYS A 94 -13.58 -5.47 2.84
N VAL A 95 -14.74 -4.94 3.22
CA VAL A 95 -15.23 -4.92 4.60
C VAL A 95 -16.51 -5.76 4.68
N ILE A 96 -16.53 -6.69 5.63
CA ILE A 96 -17.66 -7.59 5.87
C ILE A 96 -18.05 -7.47 7.33
N LYS A 97 -19.30 -7.06 7.59
CA LYS A 97 -19.87 -7.02 8.93
C LYS A 97 -21.28 -7.60 8.92
N GLU A 98 -21.60 -8.44 9.90
CA GLU A 98 -22.96 -8.97 10.04
C GLU A 98 -23.97 -7.83 10.27
N GLY A 99 -25.10 -7.88 9.57
CA GLY A 99 -26.12 -6.83 9.61
C GLY A 99 -25.87 -5.63 8.69
N TYR A 100 -24.71 -5.56 8.01
CA TYR A 100 -24.35 -4.47 7.10
C TYR A 100 -24.11 -4.95 5.67
N ASP A 101 -24.22 -4.04 4.72
CA ASP A 101 -23.83 -4.31 3.34
C ASP A 101 -22.31 -4.49 3.24
N THR A 102 -21.88 -5.40 2.37
CA THR A 102 -20.45 -5.58 2.09
C THR A 102 -19.97 -4.47 1.18
N LEU A 103 -18.92 -3.77 1.59
CA LEU A 103 -18.28 -2.75 0.77
C LEU A 103 -16.96 -3.27 0.20
N ILE A 104 -16.73 -2.96 -1.07
CA ILE A 104 -15.50 -3.28 -1.80
C ILE A 104 -15.05 -2.02 -2.50
N MET A 105 -13.77 -1.71 -2.42
CA MET A 105 -13.18 -0.59 -3.15
C MET A 105 -11.80 -0.93 -3.66
N ASP A 106 -11.42 -0.28 -4.75
CA ASP A 106 -10.10 -0.40 -5.37
C ASP A 106 -9.44 0.97 -5.47
N TRP A 107 -8.12 0.98 -5.37
CA TRP A 107 -7.32 2.17 -5.54
C TRP A 107 -5.96 1.87 -6.12
N GLU A 108 -5.31 2.92 -6.63
CA GLU A 108 -3.92 2.84 -7.07
C GLU A 108 -3.03 3.31 -5.91
N ASN A 109 -2.13 2.44 -5.44
CA ASN A 109 -1.10 2.75 -4.46
C ASN A 109 0.11 3.36 -5.20
N PRO A 110 0.52 4.60 -4.88
CA PRO A 110 1.57 5.30 -5.62
C PRO A 110 2.95 4.68 -5.41
N ALA A 111 3.84 4.88 -6.38
CA ALA A 111 5.26 4.51 -6.30
C ALA A 111 6.11 5.54 -5.53
N LEU A 112 5.47 6.48 -4.83
CA LEU A 112 6.11 7.46 -3.98
C LEU A 112 5.66 7.23 -2.54
N PRO A 113 6.57 7.35 -1.54
CA PRO A 113 6.22 7.26 -0.13
C PRO A 113 5.03 8.15 0.22
N SER A 114 3.97 7.55 0.74
CA SER A 114 2.70 8.20 1.02
C SER A 114 2.02 7.65 2.26
N GLU A 115 1.25 8.50 2.91
CA GLU A 115 0.20 8.15 3.86
C GLU A 115 -1.14 8.09 3.11
N LEU A 116 -1.89 7.02 3.35
CA LEU A 116 -3.22 6.83 2.80
C LEU A 116 -4.20 6.66 3.95
N ILE A 117 -5.36 7.27 3.83
CA ILE A 117 -6.48 7.05 4.74
C ILE A 117 -7.64 6.52 3.92
N LEU A 118 -8.13 5.34 4.30
CA LEU A 118 -9.27 4.70 3.68
C LEU A 118 -10.45 4.70 4.66
N GLU A 119 -11.54 5.32 4.27
CA GLU A 119 -12.73 5.52 5.09
C GLU A 119 -13.91 4.75 4.45
N PHE A 120 -14.45 3.77 5.18
CA PHE A 120 -15.64 3.02 4.81
C PHE A 120 -16.85 3.51 5.62
N TYR A 121 -17.90 3.97 4.94
CA TYR A 121 -19.17 4.38 5.53
C TYR A 121 -20.23 3.31 5.26
N MET A 122 -20.34 2.36 6.20
CA MET A 122 -21.13 1.15 6.08
C MET A 122 -22.62 1.40 6.37
N PRO A 123 -23.54 1.08 5.44
CA PRO A 123 -24.97 1.04 5.72
C PRO A 123 -25.37 -0.33 6.28
N LYS A 124 -26.33 -0.35 7.22
CA LYS A 124 -27.02 -1.58 7.63
C LYS A 124 -27.83 -2.12 6.44
N LYS A 125 -27.94 -3.44 6.30
CA LYS A 125 -28.72 -4.09 5.23
C LYS A 125 -30.19 -3.67 5.24
N VAL A 126 -30.73 -3.44 6.43
CA VAL A 126 -32.10 -3.00 6.64
C VAL A 126 -32.07 -1.67 7.38
N LEU A 127 -32.53 -0.63 6.69
CA LEU A 127 -32.66 0.72 7.23
C LEU A 127 -34.14 1.10 7.28
N SER A 128 -34.58 1.70 8.38
CA SER A 128 -35.87 2.38 8.46
C SER A 128 -35.94 3.58 7.51
N ARG A 129 -37.14 4.10 7.25
CA ARG A 129 -37.33 5.28 6.38
C ARG A 129 -36.55 6.51 6.88
N LYS A 130 -36.42 6.68 8.20
CA LYS A 130 -35.65 7.77 8.81
C LYS A 130 -34.16 7.56 8.57
N GLU A 131 -33.65 6.37 8.83
CA GLU A 131 -32.23 6.04 8.65
C GLU A 131 -31.82 6.14 7.19
N LYS A 132 -32.66 5.71 6.24
CA LYS A 132 -32.41 5.90 4.79
C LYS A 132 -32.18 7.36 4.42
N ARG A 133 -32.97 8.29 4.98
CA ARG A 133 -32.80 9.74 4.74
C ARG A 133 -31.48 10.25 5.33
N ILE A 134 -31.11 9.77 6.51
CA ILE A 134 -29.86 10.14 7.18
C ILE A 134 -28.67 9.63 6.36
N ALA A 135 -28.66 8.34 6.02
CA ALA A 135 -27.63 7.70 5.21
C ALA A 135 -27.45 8.43 3.87
N HIS A 136 -28.55 8.72 3.15
CA HIS A 136 -28.49 9.48 1.89
C HIS A 136 -27.95 10.90 2.08
N LYS A 137 -28.36 11.62 3.13
CA LYS A 137 -27.83 12.96 3.40
C LYS A 137 -26.32 12.92 3.64
N TYR A 138 -25.84 11.88 4.33
CA TYR A 138 -24.43 11.75 4.69
C TYR A 138 -23.57 11.16 3.58
N SER A 139 -24.09 10.28 2.72
CA SER A 139 -23.35 9.81 1.55
C SER A 139 -23.04 10.96 0.58
N VAL A 140 -24.01 11.86 0.38
CA VAL A 140 -23.87 13.03 -0.50
C VAL A 140 -22.98 14.13 0.11
N ASN A 141 -22.91 14.21 1.45
CA ASN A 141 -22.17 15.26 2.16
C ASN A 141 -21.22 14.64 3.18
N LEU A 142 -20.34 13.76 2.71
CA LEU A 142 -19.26 13.26 3.56
C LEU A 142 -18.39 14.44 4.00
N PRO A 143 -18.04 14.52 5.29
CA PRO A 143 -17.31 15.65 5.83
C PRO A 143 -15.93 15.74 5.16
N GLU A 144 -15.63 16.89 4.55
CA GLU A 144 -14.25 17.25 4.23
C GLU A 144 -13.46 17.34 5.53
N ARG A 145 -12.31 16.67 5.62
CA ARG A 145 -11.41 16.87 6.77
C ARG A 145 -10.75 18.24 6.58
N ASN A 146 -10.73 19.06 7.63
CA ASN A 146 -10.10 20.40 7.60
C ASN A 146 -8.69 20.31 6.98
N SER A 147 -8.50 21.03 5.87
CA SER A 147 -7.25 21.10 5.08
C SER A 147 -6.09 21.77 5.80
N TYR A 148 -6.33 22.40 6.95
CA TYR A 148 -5.38 23.29 7.62
C TYR A 148 -4.22 22.62 8.34
N GLU A 149 -4.26 21.31 8.59
CA GLU A 149 -3.13 20.63 9.25
C GLU A 149 -2.19 19.92 8.28
N ASN A 150 -2.57 19.73 7.01
CA ASN A 150 -1.92 18.70 6.22
C ASN A 150 -1.65 19.07 4.76
N GLY A 151 -0.41 19.47 4.45
CA GLY A 151 0.11 19.48 3.08
C GLY A 151 -0.12 18.12 2.41
N GLY A 152 -0.96 18.11 1.38
CA GLY A 152 -1.32 16.93 0.61
C GLY A 152 -2.47 17.22 -0.36
N PHE A 153 -2.36 16.72 -1.59
CA PHE A 153 -3.45 16.73 -2.55
C PHE A 153 -4.47 15.64 -2.18
N GLU A 154 -5.65 16.03 -1.72
CA GLU A 154 -6.77 15.11 -1.50
C GLU A 154 -7.36 14.72 -2.86
N LYS A 155 -7.20 13.44 -3.25
CA LYS A 155 -7.98 12.87 -4.36
C LYS A 155 -9.02 11.91 -3.81
N THR A 156 -10.20 12.44 -3.55
CA THR A 156 -11.38 11.64 -3.20
C THR A 156 -11.83 10.85 -4.43
N ARG A 157 -11.76 9.52 -4.37
CA ARG A 157 -12.47 8.66 -5.32
C ARG A 157 -13.71 8.11 -4.63
N PHE A 158 -14.87 8.46 -5.17
CA PHE A 158 -16.15 7.91 -4.76
C PHE A 158 -16.38 6.60 -5.53
N VAL A 159 -16.60 5.50 -4.81
CA VAL A 159 -16.98 4.21 -5.41
C VAL A 159 -18.35 3.83 -4.86
N PHE A 160 -19.23 3.30 -5.74
CA PHE A 160 -20.57 2.73 -5.48
C PHE A 160 -21.35 3.35 -4.29
N ASN A 161 -22.40 4.14 -4.60
CA ASN A 161 -23.27 4.82 -3.62
C ASN A 161 -22.60 5.89 -2.72
N GLU A 162 -21.39 6.36 -3.04
CA GLU A 162 -20.66 7.37 -2.24
C GLU A 162 -20.31 6.90 -0.81
N LEU A 163 -20.21 5.59 -0.60
CA LEU A 163 -20.05 4.98 0.73
C LEU A 163 -18.60 4.68 1.10
N CYS A 164 -17.66 5.02 0.22
CA CYS A 164 -16.22 4.81 0.43
C CYS A 164 -15.45 6.04 -0.04
N VAL A 165 -14.47 6.46 0.78
CA VAL A 165 -13.59 7.58 0.50
C VAL A 165 -12.15 7.13 0.73
N ILE A 166 -11.28 7.48 -0.21
CA ILE A 166 -9.83 7.37 -0.02
C ILE A 166 -9.22 8.76 -0.07
N ARG A 167 -8.34 9.02 0.89
CA ARG A 167 -7.58 10.26 1.02
C ARG A 167 -6.10 9.94 0.94
N TYR A 168 -5.39 10.75 0.16
CA TYR A 168 -3.96 10.58 -0.07
C TYR A 168 -3.19 11.73 0.53
N ARG A 169 -2.05 11.41 1.10
CA ARG A 169 -1.06 12.38 1.54
C ARG A 169 0.32 11.92 1.09
N TYR A 170 0.92 12.68 0.19
CA TYR A 170 2.29 12.42 -0.24
C TYR A 170 3.26 12.98 0.79
N PHE A 171 4.26 12.20 1.16
CA PHE A 171 5.40 12.75 1.88
C PHE A 171 6.28 13.47 0.87
N ASN A 172 6.38 14.80 0.97
CA ASN A 172 7.34 15.53 0.15
C ASN A 172 8.73 15.35 0.78
N LEU A 173 9.50 14.37 0.29
CA LEU A 173 10.84 14.07 0.80
C LEU A 173 11.91 15.09 0.38
N GLU A 174 11.58 16.06 -0.49
CA GLU A 174 12.53 17.08 -0.94
C GLU A 174 12.84 18.17 0.10
N GLY A 175 12.17 18.19 1.26
CA GLY A 175 12.38 19.17 2.33
C GLY A 175 13.21 18.69 3.53
N MET A 176 13.73 17.46 3.53
CA MET A 176 14.53 16.90 4.63
C MET A 176 16.00 16.69 4.23
N ARG A 177 16.63 17.73 3.68
CA ARG A 177 18.09 17.82 3.53
C ARG A 177 18.60 19.12 4.13
#